data_AF-A0AAV5XPM1-F1
#
_entry.id   AF-A0AAV5XPM1-F1
#
_cell.length_a   1.000
_cell.length_b   1.000
_cell.length_c   1.000
_cell.angle_alpha   90.00
_cell.angle_beta   90.00
_cell.angle_gamma   90.00
#
_symmetry.space_group_name_H-M   'P 1'
#
loop_
_entity.id
_entity.type
_entity.pdbx_description
1 polymer ?
#
loop_
_entity_poly.entity_id
_entity_poly.type
_entity_poly.pdbx_seq_one_letter_code
_entity_poly.pdbx_strand_id
1 'polypeptide(L)' 'MKDLHQLPQDLPVPPDDGGGAHLAGAAVPALILAATSGRAVDLSRLASGRAVLFFYPRTGRPGNPVNPDWDAIPGARG' A
#
# COMPACT_ATOMS: atom_id res chain seq x y z
N MET A 1 26.00 2.20 2.27
CA MET A 1 24.75 1.40 2.31
C MET A 1 23.62 2.39 2.56
N LYS A 2 22.57 2.43 1.71
CA LYS A 2 21.46 3.38 1.88
C LYS A 2 20.56 2.88 3.02
N ASP A 3 20.32 3.70 4.03
CA ASP A 3 19.36 3.39 5.10
C ASP A 3 17.95 3.34 4.49
N LEU A 4 17.25 2.22 4.68
CA LEU A 4 15.89 2.00 4.14
C LEU A 4 14.82 2.66 5.01
N HIS A 5 15.16 3.06 6.24
CA HIS A 5 14.25 3.73 7.16
C HIS A 5 14.26 5.26 7.00
N GLN A 6 15.18 5.80 6.20
CA GLN A 6 15.24 7.22 5.86
C GLN A 6 14.60 7.48 4.49
N LEU A 7 13.58 8.33 4.48
CA LEU A 7 12.95 8.82 3.25
C LEU A 7 13.75 10.00 2.67
N PRO A 8 13.86 10.13 1.34
CA PRO A 8 14.34 11.36 0.71
C PRO A 8 13.48 12.56 1.12
N GLN A 9 14.10 13.74 1.29
CA GLN A 9 13.39 14.94 1.72
C GLN A 9 12.44 15.50 0.65
N ASP A 10 12.76 15.30 -0.62
CA ASP A 10 12.07 15.93 -1.75
C ASP A 10 11.11 14.97 -2.49
N LEU A 11 10.45 14.06 -1.76
CA LEU A 11 9.47 13.17 -2.37
C LEU A 11 8.21 13.94 -2.78
N PRO A 12 7.68 13.70 -3.98
CA PRO A 12 6.45 14.35 -4.42
C PRO A 12 5.26 13.88 -3.59
N VAL A 13 4.45 14.85 -3.16
CA VAL A 13 3.20 14.60 -2.43
C VAL A 13 2.11 14.18 -3.43
N PRO A 14 1.35 13.09 -3.18
CA PRO A 14 0.18 12.75 -3.99
C PRO A 14 -0.82 13.90 -4.01
N PRO A 15 -1.29 14.34 -5.19
CA PRO A 15 -2.44 15.22 -5.26
C PRO A 15 -3.67 14.48 -4.74
N ASP A 16 -4.51 15.18 -3.97
CA ASP A 16 -5.85 14.67 -3.64
C ASP A 16 -6.73 14.79 -4.89
N ASP A 17 -7.00 13.64 -5.52
CA ASP A 17 -7.85 13.52 -6.72
C ASP A 17 -9.32 13.23 -6.38
N GLY A 18 -9.66 13.09 -5.09
CA GLY A 18 -11.00 12.75 -4.63
C GLY A 18 -11.45 11.32 -4.95
N GLY A 19 -10.61 10.48 -5.58
CA GLY A 19 -10.97 9.13 -6.01
C GLY A 19 -11.43 8.23 -4.86
N GLY A 20 -10.90 8.46 -3.66
CA GLY A 20 -11.25 7.73 -2.43
C GLY A 20 -12.44 8.30 -1.63
N ALA A 21 -13.02 9.43 -2.03
CA ALA A 21 -14.03 10.12 -1.21
C ALA A 21 -15.27 9.25 -0.89
N HIS A 22 -15.60 8.30 -1.77
CA HIS A 22 -16.71 7.38 -1.61
C HIS A 22 -16.46 6.24 -0.60
N LEU A 23 -15.22 6.06 -0.12
CA LEU A 23 -14.85 4.93 0.73
C LEU A 23 -15.23 5.13 2.21
N ALA A 24 -15.33 6.38 2.66
CA ALA A 24 -15.69 6.67 4.04
C ALA A 24 -17.14 6.21 4.33
N GLY A 25 -17.29 5.28 5.27
CA GLY A 25 -18.60 4.70 5.60
C GLY A 25 -19.09 3.61 4.63
N ALA A 26 -18.35 3.33 3.55
CA ALA A 26 -18.66 2.22 2.66
C ALA A 26 -18.43 0.88 3.36
N ALA A 27 -19.28 -0.10 3.07
CA ALA A 27 -19.06 -1.47 3.49
C ALA A 27 -17.91 -2.09 2.68
N VAL A 28 -17.04 -2.86 3.34
CA VAL A 28 -16.01 -3.64 2.66
C VAL A 28 -16.68 -4.78 1.88
N PRO A 29 -16.44 -4.92 0.57
CA PRO A 29 -17.08 -5.96 -0.23
C PRO A 29 -16.60 -7.36 0.18
N ALA A 30 -17.45 -8.37 -0.07
CA ALA A 30 -17.10 -9.77 0.05
C ALA A 30 -16.11 -10.16 -1.07
N LEU A 31 -14.83 -9.84 -0.84
CA LEU A 31 -13.72 -10.10 -1.76
C LEU A 31 -12.78 -11.14 -1.15
N ILE A 32 -12.57 -12.24 -1.89
CA ILE A 32 -11.69 -13.32 -1.48
C ILE A 32 -10.35 -13.20 -2.21
N LEU A 33 -9.26 -13.09 -1.45
CA LEU A 33 -7.89 -12.99 -1.96
C LEU A 33 -7.05 -14.19 -1.50
N ALA A 34 -6.12 -14.63 -2.35
CA ALA A 34 -5.16 -15.66 -2.00
C ALA A 34 -4.06 -15.08 -1.10
N ALA A 35 -3.79 -15.71 0.04
CA ALA A 35 -2.68 -15.35 0.92
C ALA A 35 -1.42 -16.18 0.63
N THR A 36 -0.27 -15.62 0.98
CA THR A 36 1.03 -16.33 0.93
C THR A 36 1.09 -17.56 1.84
N SER A 37 0.19 -17.68 2.82
CA SER A 37 0.04 -18.89 3.63
C SER A 37 -0.70 -20.03 2.92
N GLY A 38 -1.09 -19.86 1.65
CA GLY A 38 -1.92 -20.81 0.89
C GLY A 38 -3.40 -20.85 1.28
N ARG A 39 -3.84 -19.98 2.21
CA ARG A 39 -5.25 -19.86 2.61
C ARG A 39 -5.91 -18.70 1.87
N ALA A 40 -7.21 -18.81 1.65
CA ALA A 40 -8.02 -17.71 1.16
C ALA A 40 -8.41 -16.76 2.31
N VAL A 41 -8.41 -15.45 2.04
CA VAL A 41 -8.81 -14.40 2.98
C VAL A 41 -10.01 -13.66 2.40
N ASP A 42 -11.10 -13.64 3.15
CA ASP A 42 -12.29 -12.83 2.85
C ASP A 42 -12.17 -11.47 3.54
N LEU A 43 -12.08 -10.40 2.75
CA LEU A 43 -11.91 -9.03 3.26
C LEU A 43 -13.12 -8.54 4.05
N SER A 44 -14.34 -8.97 3.71
CA SER A 44 -15.54 -8.57 4.46
C SER A 44 -15.53 -9.14 5.88
N ARG A 45 -15.06 -10.39 6.03
CA ARG A 45 -14.87 -11.02 7.34
C ARG A 45 -13.72 -10.37 8.11
N LEU A 46 -12.61 -10.05 7.43
CA LEU A 46 -11.49 -9.34 8.06
C LEU A 46 -11.93 -7.97 8.61
N ALA A 47 -12.75 -7.25 7.84
CA ALA A 47 -13.28 -5.94 8.19
C ALA A 47 -14.40 -5.96 9.25
N SER A 48 -14.83 -7.14 9.71
CA SER A 48 -15.72 -7.23 10.89
C SER A 48 -15.04 -6.74 12.17
N GLY A 49 -13.70 -6.71 12.19
CA GLY A 49 -12.88 -6.04 13.19
C GLY A 49 -12.12 -4.84 12.61
N ARG A 50 -11.37 -4.14 13.46
CA ARG A 50 -10.47 -3.07 13.00
C ARG A 50 -9.27 -3.69 12.26
N ALA A 51 -9.17 -3.39 10.97
CA ALA A 51 -8.08 -3.82 10.10
C ALA A 51 -7.44 -2.61 9.41
N VAL A 52 -6.16 -2.73 9.05
CA VAL A 52 -5.44 -1.79 8.19
C VAL A 52 -4.98 -2.55 6.96
N LEU A 53 -5.36 -2.08 5.77
CA LEU A 53 -4.97 -2.69 4.49
C LEU A 53 -3.91 -1.81 3.83
N PHE A 54 -2.80 -2.42 3.45
CA PHE A 54 -1.73 -1.77 2.69
C PHE A 54 -1.78 -2.24 1.24
N PHE A 55 -1.92 -1.28 0.32
CA PHE A 55 -1.84 -1.52 -1.13
C PHE A 55 -0.54 -0.90 -1.63
N TYR A 56 0.33 -1.71 -2.21
CA TYR A 56 1.59 -1.24 -2.75
C TYR A 56 1.90 -1.97 -4.06
N PRO A 57 2.51 -1.29 -5.04
CA PRO A 57 2.80 -1.88 -6.34
C PRO A 57 3.93 -2.92 -6.26
N ARG A 58 4.85 -2.78 -5.30
CA ARG A 58 5.98 -3.69 -5.08
C ARG A 58 6.61 -3.52 -3.69
N THR A 59 7.23 -4.58 -3.18
CA THR A 59 8.05 -4.55 -1.96
C THR A 59 9.52 -4.34 -2.32
N GLY A 60 10.21 -3.45 -1.61
CA GLY A 60 11.67 -3.37 -1.65
C GLY A 60 12.32 -4.68 -1.19
N ARG A 61 13.44 -5.07 -1.79
CA ARG A 61 14.18 -6.28 -1.40
C ARG A 61 15.55 -5.88 -0.85
N PRO A 62 15.96 -6.38 0.34
CA PRO A 62 17.31 -6.15 0.85
C PRO A 62 18.38 -6.49 -0.20
N GLY A 63 19.44 -5.68 -0.27
CA GLY A 63 20.54 -5.86 -1.22
C GLY A 63 20.25 -5.49 -2.68
N ASN A 64 19.00 -5.10 -3.02
CA ASN A 64 18.65 -4.65 -4.37
C ASN A 64 18.40 -3.14 -4.36
N PRO A 65 19.03 -2.35 -5.27
CA PRO A 65 18.73 -0.94 -5.38
C PRO A 65 17.27 -0.73 -5.82
N VAL A 66 16.59 0.22 -5.18
CA VAL A 66 15.28 0.70 -5.62
C VAL A 66 15.49 1.47 -6.93
N ASN A 67 14.60 1.30 -7.92
CA ASN A 67 14.67 2.08 -9.16
C ASN A 67 14.54 3.59 -8.79
N PRO A 68 15.50 4.45 -9.16
CA PRO A 68 15.43 5.89 -8.92
C PRO A 68 14.12 6.53 -9.40
N ASP A 69 13.54 6.03 -10.49
CA ASP A 69 12.28 6.53 -11.07
C ASP A 69 11.08 6.38 -10.11
N TRP A 70 11.20 5.50 -9.11
CA TRP A 70 10.17 5.32 -8.09
C TRP A 70 10.07 6.55 -7.18
N ASP A 71 11.19 7.18 -6.83
CA ASP A 71 11.20 8.38 -6.00
C ASP A 71 10.46 9.55 -6.70
N ALA A 72 10.24 9.47 -8.02
CA ALA A 72 9.46 10.42 -8.80
C ALA A 72 7.94 10.16 -8.83
N ILE A 73 7.46 8.98 -8.40
CA ILE A 73 6.01 8.68 -8.34
C ILE A 73 5.45 9.20 -7.01
N PRO A 74 4.48 10.14 -7.03
CA PRO A 74 3.87 10.67 -5.81
C PRO A 74 3.32 9.56 -4.90
N GLY A 75 3.72 9.58 -3.62
CA GLY A 75 3.23 8.65 -2.59
C GLY A 75 3.68 7.20 -2.74
N ALA A 76 4.56 6.91 -3.69
CA ALA A 76 5.02 5.54 -3.92
C ALA A 76 6.04 5.08 -2.86
N ARG A 77 6.58 6.00 -2.06
CA ARG A 77 7.34 5.75 -0.84
C ARG A 77 6.42 5.94 0.37
N GLY A 78 6.12 4.85 1.08
CA GLY A 78 5.25 4.81 2.27
C GLY A 78 5.42 3.52 3.05
#